data_AF-A0A2V3I0S1-F1
#
_entry.id   AF-A0A2V3I0S1-F1
#
_cell.length_a   1.000
_cell.length_b   1.000
_cell.length_c   1.000
_cell.angle_alpha   90.00
_cell.angle_beta   90.00
_cell.angle_gamma   90.00
#
_symmetry.space_group_name_H-M   'P 1'
#
loop_
_entity.id
_entity.type
_entity.pdbx_description
1 polymer ?
#
loop_
_entity_poly.entity_id
_entity_poly.type
_entity_poly.pdbx_seq_one_letter_code
_entity_poly.pdbx_strand_id
1 'polypeptide(L)' 'MGTHEFEGDPRNESVLISVNGELLPRPEAKVSVFDAGFLLGDGVWES' A
#
# COMPACT_ATOMS: atom_id res chain seq x y z
N MET A 1 -10.42 18.58 -0.98
CA MET A 1 -9.78 18.75 -2.31
C MET A 1 -8.29 18.97 -2.16
N GLY A 2 -7.58 17.89 -1.80
CA GLY A 2 -6.14 17.79 -1.90
C GLY A 2 -5.76 16.84 -3.04
N THR A 3 -4.50 16.87 -3.49
CA THR A 3 -4.00 16.03 -4.60
C THR A 3 -4.01 14.52 -4.30
N HIS A 4 -4.35 14.11 -3.07
CA HIS A 4 -4.37 12.72 -2.61
C HIS A 4 -5.74 12.30 -2.04
N GLU A 5 -6.81 12.99 -2.42
CA GLU A 5 -8.17 12.64 -1.99
C GLU A 5 -8.66 11.41 -2.75
N PHE A 6 -9.24 10.43 -2.05
CA PHE A 6 -9.84 9.25 -2.66
C PHE A 6 -11.18 8.94 -1.98
N GLU A 7 -12.13 8.36 -2.73
CA GLU A 7 -13.37 7.83 -2.17
C GLU A 7 -13.14 6.41 -1.66
N GLY A 8 -13.53 6.15 -0.41
CA GLY A 8 -13.46 4.81 0.17
C GLY A 8 -14.42 3.86 -0.54
N ASP A 9 -13.93 2.68 -0.93
CA ASP A 9 -14.73 1.61 -1.53
C ASP A 9 -14.79 0.41 -0.57
N PRO A 10 -15.97 -0.02 -0.11
CA PRO A 10 -16.14 -1.18 0.78
C PRO A 10 -15.55 -2.48 0.20
N ARG A 11 -15.44 -2.61 -1.13
CA ARG A 11 -14.82 -3.77 -1.78
C ARG A 11 -13.33 -3.90 -1.44
N ASN A 12 -12.67 -2.81 -1.09
CA ASN A 12 -11.26 -2.79 -0.72
C ASN A 12 -11.00 -3.26 0.72
N GLU A 13 -12.04 -3.57 1.51
CA GLU A 13 -11.89 -4.06 2.88
C GLU A 13 -11.27 -5.46 2.94
N SER A 14 -11.50 -6.29 1.91
CA SER A 14 -11.10 -7.69 1.87
C SER A 14 -10.08 -8.04 0.78
N VAL A 15 -9.55 -7.04 0.07
CA VAL A 15 -8.51 -7.28 -0.94
C VAL A 15 -7.24 -7.83 -0.29
N LEU A 16 -6.60 -8.75 -1.00
CA LEU A 16 -5.28 -9.25 -0.65
C LEU A 16 -4.23 -8.35 -1.30
N ILE A 17 -3.19 -8.02 -0.54
CA ILE A 17 -2.08 -7.19 -0.98
C ILE A 17 -0.85 -8.08 -1.02
N SER A 18 -0.13 -8.07 -2.15
CA SER A 18 1.15 -8.77 -2.23
C SER A 18 2.23 -7.96 -1.54
N VAL A 19 2.90 -8.53 -0.55
CA VAL A 19 4.08 -7.98 0.10
C VAL A 19 5.18 -9.02 0.01
N ASN A 20 6.29 -8.70 -0.65
CA ASN A 20 7.40 -9.63 -0.88
C ASN A 20 6.98 -10.98 -1.51
N GLY A 21 5.95 -10.96 -2.36
CA GLY A 21 5.42 -12.15 -3.04
C GLY A 21 4.38 -12.95 -2.24
N GLU A 22 4.10 -12.59 -0.99
CA GLU A 22 3.04 -13.21 -0.18
C GLU A 22 1.75 -12.39 -0.22
N LEU A 23 0.61 -13.04 -0.39
CA LEU A 23 -0.70 -12.40 -0.38
C LEU A 23 -1.24 -12.29 1.04
N LEU A 24 -1.39 -11.06 1.54
CA LEU A 24 -1.80 -10.78 2.92
C LEU A 24 -3.10 -9.95 2.97
N PRO A 25 -3.96 -10.16 3.98
CA PRO A 25 -5.04 -9.23 4.29
C PRO A 25 -4.50 -7.83 4.58
N ARG A 26 -5.28 -6.79 4.24
CA ARG A 26 -4.89 -5.39 4.41
C ARG A 26 -4.32 -5.02 5.80
N PRO A 27 -4.89 -5.50 6.94
CA PRO A 27 -4.32 -5.18 8.27
C PRO A 27 -2.94 -5.80 8.53
N GLU A 28 -2.56 -6.81 7.75
CA GLU A 28 -1.32 -7.57 7.90
C GLU A 28 -0.26 -7.17 6.87
N ALA A 29 -0.69 -6.62 5.73
CA ALA A 29 0.17 -6.10 4.67
C ALA A 29 0.97 -4.88 5.13
N LYS A 30 2.16 -5.12 5.69
CA LYS A 30 3.06 -4.13 6.29
C LYS A 30 4.40 -4.12 5.58
N VAL A 31 5.00 -2.95 5.45
CA VAL A 31 6.38 -2.76 5.01
C VAL A 31 7.24 -2.26 6.18
N SER A 32 8.54 -2.48 6.10
CA SER A 32 9.47 -1.94 7.09
C SER A 32 9.47 -0.41 7.04
N VAL A 33 9.53 0.26 8.20
CA VAL A 33 9.77 1.72 8.25
C VAL A 33 11.16 2.11 7.75
N PHE A 34 12.07 1.13 7.60
CA PHE A 34 13.39 1.31 7.01
C PHE A 34 13.44 0.98 5.52
N ASP A 35 12.30 0.66 4.88
CA ASP A 35 12.25 0.47 3.43
C ASP A 35 12.61 1.78 2.73
N ALA A 36 13.51 1.74 1.73
CA ALA A 36 13.98 2.93 1.04
C ALA A 36 12.85 3.65 0.28
N GLY A 37 11.85 2.92 -0.22
CA GLY A 37 10.66 3.50 -0.86
C GLY A 37 9.84 4.34 0.10
N PHE A 38 9.83 3.99 1.39
CA PHE A 38 9.19 4.79 2.44
C PHE A 38 10.12 5.87 3.00
N LEU A 39 11.33 5.49 3.41
CA LEU A 39 12.26 6.36 4.16
C LEU A 39 12.89 7.45 3.28
N LEU A 40 13.22 7.13 2.03
CA LEU A 40 13.92 8.02 1.10
C LEU A 40 13.04 8.46 -0.06
N GLY A 41 11.84 7.88 -0.20
CA GLY A 41 10.96 8.13 -1.35
C GLY A 41 11.48 7.52 -2.64
N ASP A 42 12.34 6.50 -2.57
CA ASP A 42 12.98 5.84 -3.72
C ASP A 42 12.08 4.77 -4.38
N GLY A 43 10.76 5.02 -4.35
CA GLY A 43 9.75 4.10 -4.87
C GLY A 43 9.35 4.44 -6.30
N VAL A 44 8.97 3.41 -7.07
CA VAL A 44 8.27 3.56 -8.36
C VAL A 44 6.85 3.02 -8.25
N TRP A 45 5.93 3.60 -9.00
CA TRP A 45 4.52 3.22 -9.03
C TRP A 45 3.98 3.28 -10.46
N GLU A 46 3.13 2.32 -10.81
CA GLU A 46 2.37 2.27 -12.05
C GLU A 46 0.88 2.13 -11.71
N SER A 47 0.01 2.78 -12.48
CA SER A 47 -1.45 2.78 -12.29
C SER A 47 -2.17 1.83 -13.23
#